data_AF-A0A2V1DI73-F1
#
_entry.id   AF-A0A2V1DI73-F1
#
_cell.length_a   1.000
_cell.length_b   1.000
_cell.length_c   1.000
_cell.angle_alpha   90.00
_cell.angle_beta   90.00
_cell.angle_gamma   90.00
#
_symmetry.space_group_name_H-M   'P 1'
#
loop_
_entity.id
_entity.type
_entity.pdbx_description
1 polymer ?
#
loop_
_entity_poly.entity_id
_entity_poly.type
_entity_poly.pdbx_seq_one_letter_code
_entity_poly.pdbx_strand_id
1 'polypeptide(L)'
;MGRSPKAELSRRHPLQRLDSPSKGFSGAIHVLGLISFYNSFKFLVDNPNIINESFGWHLQYLTILGISISTACFGFGLLADITNSQTVFVVKNYLALVAAPIEIVISILYWGLRAIDETLVIPPDLPKPPILADFGFHLFPAVVLTIDNLFLSPPWPTQPINPRASLVSLLMSTVIAFLYWFWIELCYSRNGFYPYPIFALLSTPQRIVLFAGSGVIMWVIGVVLRGAYRSLNGVEDMRAVEKKVL
;
A
#
# COMPACT_ATOMS: atom_id res chain seq x y z
N MET A 1 -24.92 20.48 -23.83
CA MET A 1 -23.53 20.69 -24.27
C MET A 1 -22.63 19.71 -23.51
N GLY A 2 -22.25 18.59 -24.12
CA GLY A 2 -21.33 17.64 -23.52
C GLY A 2 -19.94 18.25 -23.41
N ARG A 3 -19.34 18.25 -22.22
CA ARG A 3 -17.98 18.76 -22.01
C ARG A 3 -16.97 17.74 -22.55
N SER A 4 -15.86 18.25 -23.08
CA SER A 4 -14.73 17.40 -23.51
C SER A 4 -14.22 16.55 -22.34
N PRO A 5 -13.91 15.25 -22.53
CA PRO A 5 -13.33 14.39 -21.49
C PRO A 5 -12.08 14.97 -20.82
N LYS A 6 -11.30 15.77 -21.56
CA LYS A 6 -10.13 16.49 -21.02
C LYS A 6 -10.49 17.53 -19.95
N ALA A 7 -11.67 18.15 -20.05
CA ALA A 7 -12.14 19.16 -19.10
C ALA A 7 -12.67 18.54 -17.80
N GLU A 8 -13.12 17.27 -17.82
CA GLU A 8 -13.54 16.53 -16.61
C GLU A 8 -12.34 16.04 -15.79
N LEU A 9 -11.30 15.53 -16.44
CA LEU A 9 -10.05 15.13 -15.78
C LEU A 9 -9.35 16.31 -15.09
N SER A 10 -9.55 17.54 -15.56
CA SER A 10 -8.85 18.75 -15.08
C SER A 10 -9.30 19.22 -13.69
N ARG A 11 -10.48 18.82 -13.20
CA ARG A 11 -11.04 19.36 -11.94
C ARG A 11 -10.74 18.45 -10.75
N ARG A 12 -10.18 19.06 -9.69
CA ARG A 12 -10.08 18.50 -8.33
C ARG A 12 -11.42 17.88 -7.91
N HIS A 13 -11.34 16.71 -7.28
CA HIS A 13 -12.52 16.05 -6.74
C HIS A 13 -13.15 16.89 -5.61
N PRO A 14 -14.48 17.13 -5.60
CA PRO A 14 -15.12 18.00 -4.60
C PRO A 14 -14.91 17.57 -3.15
N LEU A 15 -14.79 16.26 -2.89
CA LEU A 15 -14.55 15.71 -1.55
C LEU A 15 -13.08 15.65 -1.16
N GLN A 16 -12.14 15.98 -2.06
CA GLN A 16 -10.74 15.96 -1.69
C GLN A 16 -10.48 17.15 -0.77
N ARG A 17 -9.93 16.93 0.43
CA ARG A 17 -9.78 17.98 1.45
C ARG A 17 -8.70 19.00 1.14
N LEU A 18 -7.53 18.52 0.71
CA LEU A 18 -6.37 19.36 0.40
C LEU A 18 -6.09 19.38 -1.10
N ASP A 19 -5.37 20.40 -1.56
CA ASP A 19 -4.98 20.51 -2.97
C ASP A 19 -3.98 19.42 -3.35
N SER A 20 -4.40 18.57 -4.28
CA SER A 20 -3.60 17.49 -4.85
C SER A 20 -4.15 17.13 -6.25
N PRO A 21 -3.30 16.87 -7.26
CA PRO A 21 -1.86 17.06 -7.21
C PRO A 21 -1.50 18.55 -7.04
N SER A 22 -0.48 18.85 -6.23
CA SER A 22 0.03 20.20 -6.02
C SER A 22 1.48 20.22 -5.50
N LYS A 23 2.26 21.24 -5.89
CA LYS A 23 3.63 21.45 -5.38
C LYS A 23 3.70 21.87 -3.91
N GLY A 24 2.56 22.12 -3.26
CA GLY A 24 2.47 22.53 -1.88
C GLY A 24 2.51 21.34 -0.92
N PHE A 25 1.47 21.22 -0.08
CA PHE A 25 1.41 20.17 0.94
C PHE A 25 1.43 18.75 0.35
N SER A 26 0.76 18.51 -0.79
CA SER A 26 0.79 17.20 -1.48
C SER A 26 2.22 16.79 -1.85
N GLY A 27 2.93 17.65 -2.58
CA GLY A 27 4.32 17.43 -2.96
C GLY A 27 5.24 17.20 -1.77
N ALA A 28 5.06 17.95 -0.67
CA ALA A 28 5.83 17.76 0.55
C ALA A 28 5.63 16.35 1.15
N ILE A 29 4.38 15.87 1.25
CA ILE A 29 4.09 14.52 1.74
C ILE A 29 4.71 13.45 0.85
N HIS A 30 4.58 13.57 -0.48
CA HIS A 30 5.18 12.61 -1.40
C HIS A 30 6.72 12.60 -1.32
N VAL A 31 7.37 13.76 -1.20
CA VAL A 31 8.83 13.85 -1.00
C VAL A 31 9.25 13.20 0.32
N LEU A 32 8.57 13.51 1.43
CA LEU A 32 8.91 12.94 2.74
C LEU A 32 8.74 11.42 2.75
N GLY A 33 7.68 10.89 2.14
CA GLY A 33 7.50 9.46 1.99
C GLY A 33 8.59 8.82 1.12
N LEU A 34 8.95 9.43 -0.02
CA LEU A 34 10.02 8.92 -0.87
C LEU A 34 11.39 8.92 -0.18
N ILE A 35 11.70 9.94 0.63
CA ILE A 35 12.92 9.95 1.46
C ILE A 35 12.88 8.79 2.47
N SER A 36 11.75 8.56 3.13
CA SER A 36 11.59 7.43 4.05
C SER A 36 11.82 6.09 3.34
N PHE A 37 11.20 5.88 2.18
CA PHE A 37 11.32 4.63 1.42
C PHE A 37 12.73 4.42 0.87
N TYR A 38 13.36 5.49 0.39
CA TYR A 38 14.77 5.47 -0.02
C TYR A 38 15.67 5.05 1.14
N ASN A 39 15.47 5.58 2.35
CA ASN A 39 16.26 5.20 3.52
C ASN A 39 16.07 3.71 3.88
N SER A 40 14.85 3.18 3.74
CA SER A 40 14.59 1.74 3.91
C SER A 40 15.37 0.89 2.89
N PHE A 41 15.34 1.24 1.59
CA PHE A 41 16.14 0.53 0.58
C PHE A 41 17.65 0.69 0.79
N LYS A 42 18.09 1.90 1.12
CA LYS A 42 19.50 2.19 1.43
C LYS A 42 19.99 1.35 2.60
N PHE A 43 19.17 1.17 3.64
CA PHE A 43 19.53 0.32 4.78
C PHE A 43 19.84 -1.12 4.36
N LEU A 44 19.07 -1.70 3.42
CA LEU A 44 19.30 -3.07 2.93
C LEU A 44 20.62 -3.22 2.16
N VAL A 45 21.06 -2.15 1.49
CA VAL A 45 22.32 -2.11 0.75
C VAL A 45 23.50 -1.87 1.69
N ASP A 46 23.34 -0.94 2.64
CA ASP A 46 24.40 -0.57 3.58
C ASP A 46 24.64 -1.63 4.67
N ASN A 47 23.67 -2.52 4.93
CA ASN A 47 23.74 -3.56 5.96
C ASN A 47 23.54 -4.95 5.34
N PRO A 48 24.47 -5.43 4.50
CA PRO A 48 24.33 -6.70 3.81
C PRO A 48 24.31 -7.88 4.79
N ASN A 49 23.50 -8.89 4.47
CA ASN A 49 23.43 -10.16 5.17
C ASN A 49 23.11 -11.30 4.17
N ILE A 50 22.87 -12.52 4.64
CA ILE A 50 22.61 -13.70 3.79
C ILE A 50 21.47 -13.48 2.78
N ILE A 51 20.50 -12.61 3.08
CA ILE A 51 19.40 -12.26 2.19
C ILE A 51 19.90 -11.54 0.92
N ASN A 52 20.99 -10.77 0.99
CA ASN A 52 21.57 -10.07 -0.15
C ASN A 52 22.09 -11.04 -1.23
N GLU A 53 22.45 -12.27 -0.84
CA GLU A 53 22.97 -13.31 -1.72
C GLU A 53 21.88 -14.33 -2.12
N SER A 54 20.67 -14.18 -1.59
CA SER A 54 19.57 -15.12 -1.77
C SER A 54 18.77 -14.87 -3.05
N PHE A 55 18.16 -15.93 -3.60
CA PHE A 55 17.20 -15.79 -4.69
C PHE A 55 16.03 -14.90 -4.28
N GLY A 56 15.68 -13.96 -5.15
CA GLY A 56 14.66 -12.95 -4.86
C GLY A 56 15.19 -11.73 -4.09
N TRP A 57 16.47 -11.71 -3.70
CA TRP A 57 17.06 -10.63 -2.89
C TRP A 57 16.18 -10.35 -1.66
N HIS A 58 16.08 -9.10 -1.22
CA HIS A 58 15.14 -8.70 -0.17
C HIS A 58 13.67 -8.65 -0.63
N LEU A 59 13.37 -8.86 -1.93
CA LEU A 59 11.99 -8.88 -2.44
C LEU A 59 11.20 -10.14 -2.05
N GLN A 60 11.82 -11.10 -1.35
CA GLN A 60 11.10 -12.18 -0.66
C GLN A 60 10.25 -11.69 0.53
N TYR A 61 10.59 -10.54 1.11
CA TYR A 61 9.86 -9.93 2.21
C TYR A 61 8.67 -9.11 1.68
N LEU A 62 7.47 -9.39 2.21
CA LEU A 62 6.26 -8.61 1.91
C LEU A 62 6.47 -7.12 2.17
N THR A 63 7.21 -6.78 3.23
CA THR A 63 7.57 -5.42 3.59
C THR A 63 8.28 -4.69 2.44
N ILE A 64 9.22 -5.35 1.78
CA ILE A 64 10.01 -4.73 0.70
C ILE A 64 9.21 -4.66 -0.60
N LEU A 65 8.35 -5.63 -0.86
CA LEU A 65 7.35 -5.54 -1.94
C LEU A 65 6.38 -4.38 -1.70
N GLY A 66 5.87 -4.23 -0.47
CA GLY A 66 5.03 -3.12 -0.04
C GLY A 66 5.71 -1.78 -0.31
N ILE A 67 6.91 -1.58 0.24
CA ILE A 67 7.67 -0.33 0.08
C ILE A 67 7.98 -0.05 -1.40
N SER A 68 8.19 -1.08 -2.22
CA SER A 68 8.37 -0.92 -3.67
C SER A 68 7.12 -0.36 -4.36
N ILE A 69 5.94 -0.89 -4.02
CA ILE A 69 4.64 -0.38 -4.53
C ILE A 69 4.38 1.02 -3.99
N SER A 70 4.67 1.28 -2.71
CA SER A 70 4.57 2.59 -2.06
C SER A 70 5.47 3.63 -2.71
N THR A 71 6.70 3.23 -3.09
CA THR A 71 7.65 4.07 -3.82
C THR A 71 7.14 4.41 -5.22
N ALA A 72 6.58 3.44 -5.95
CA ALA A 72 5.94 3.71 -7.22
C ALA A 72 4.75 4.68 -7.03
N CYS A 73 3.87 4.41 -6.05
CA CYS A 73 2.71 5.24 -5.73
C CYS A 73 3.12 6.69 -5.48
N PHE A 74 4.06 6.94 -4.56
CA PHE A 74 4.51 8.29 -4.24
C PHE A 74 5.37 8.91 -5.34
N GLY A 75 6.08 8.11 -6.15
CA GLY A 75 6.80 8.58 -7.34
C GLY A 75 5.84 9.13 -8.40
N PHE A 76 4.76 8.41 -8.71
CA PHE A 76 3.70 8.92 -9.56
C PHE A 76 2.97 10.12 -8.92
N GLY A 77 2.79 10.13 -7.59
CA GLY A 77 2.23 11.26 -6.84
C GLY A 77 3.05 12.53 -7.03
N LEU A 78 4.35 12.47 -6.76
CA LEU A 78 5.27 13.58 -6.92
C LEU A 78 5.36 14.04 -8.39
N LEU A 79 5.39 13.11 -9.34
CA LEU A 79 5.37 13.45 -10.75
C LEU A 79 4.08 14.21 -11.12
N ALA A 80 2.94 13.79 -10.58
CA ALA A 80 1.68 14.50 -10.77
C ALA A 80 1.72 15.89 -10.13
N ASP A 81 2.29 16.05 -8.93
CA ASP A 81 2.43 17.34 -8.25
C ASP A 81 3.30 18.34 -9.02
N ILE A 82 4.42 17.86 -9.59
CA ILE A 82 5.34 18.71 -10.35
C ILE A 82 4.71 19.15 -11.67
N THR A 83 4.02 18.23 -12.35
CA THR A 83 3.46 18.44 -13.69
C THR A 83 2.02 18.96 -13.69
N ASN A 84 1.35 18.95 -12.53
CA ASN A 84 -0.11 19.11 -12.38
C ASN A 84 -0.91 18.13 -13.27
N SER A 85 -0.37 16.95 -13.57
CA SER A 85 -0.99 15.98 -14.47
C SER A 85 -2.01 15.10 -13.74
N GLN A 86 -3.28 15.28 -14.08
CA GLN A 86 -4.38 14.52 -13.50
C GLN A 86 -4.37 13.05 -13.94
N THR A 87 -3.90 12.74 -15.15
CA THR A 87 -3.74 11.36 -15.60
C THR A 87 -2.70 10.62 -14.75
N VAL A 88 -1.57 11.26 -14.46
CA VAL A 88 -0.52 10.69 -13.61
C VAL A 88 -1.06 10.53 -12.17
N PHE A 89 -1.84 11.49 -11.70
CA PHE A 89 -2.49 11.41 -10.40
C PHE A 89 -3.47 10.24 -10.28
N VAL A 90 -4.26 9.96 -11.33
CA VAL A 90 -5.13 8.78 -11.39
C VAL A 90 -4.34 7.47 -11.28
N VAL A 91 -3.19 7.36 -11.97
CA VAL A 91 -2.30 6.19 -11.84
C VAL A 91 -1.83 6.02 -10.41
N LYS A 92 -1.36 7.08 -9.76
CA LYS A 92 -1.01 7.08 -8.33
C LYS A 92 -2.17 6.60 -7.46
N ASN A 93 -3.39 7.11 -7.69
CA ASN A 93 -4.55 6.74 -6.90
C ASN A 93 -4.93 5.26 -7.10
N TYR A 94 -4.75 4.68 -8.30
CA TYR A 94 -4.91 3.24 -8.50
C TYR A 94 -3.86 2.41 -7.75
N LEU A 95 -2.60 2.86 -7.72
CA LEU A 95 -1.56 2.23 -6.91
C LEU A 95 -1.89 2.32 -5.41
N ALA A 96 -2.42 3.45 -4.96
CA ALA A 96 -2.79 3.70 -3.56
C ALA A 96 -3.88 2.72 -3.06
N LEU A 97 -4.76 2.22 -3.93
CA LEU A 97 -5.76 1.18 -3.59
C LEU A 97 -5.12 -0.13 -3.12
N VAL A 98 -3.86 -0.38 -3.49
CA VAL A 98 -3.07 -1.53 -3.05
C VAL A 98 -2.06 -1.14 -1.98
N ALA A 99 -1.31 -0.06 -2.21
CA ALA A 99 -0.23 0.39 -1.34
C ALA A 99 -0.69 0.69 0.09
N ALA A 100 -1.78 1.45 0.26
CA ALA A 100 -2.21 1.81 1.62
C ALA A 100 -2.73 0.59 2.42
N PRO A 101 -3.62 -0.27 1.87
CA PRO A 101 -4.04 -1.44 2.61
C PRO A 101 -2.90 -2.43 2.89
N ILE A 102 -1.98 -2.66 1.94
CA ILE A 102 -0.89 -3.64 2.14
C ILE A 102 0.07 -3.17 3.23
N GLU A 103 0.42 -1.88 3.27
CA GLU A 103 1.35 -1.34 4.28
C GLU A 103 0.73 -1.34 5.68
N ILE A 104 -0.57 -1.08 5.80
CA ILE A 104 -1.29 -1.19 7.07
C ILE A 104 -1.34 -2.67 7.52
N VAL A 105 -1.58 -3.62 6.61
CA VAL A 105 -1.50 -5.06 6.92
C VAL A 105 -0.10 -5.43 7.40
N ILE A 106 0.95 -5.02 6.67
CA ILE A 106 2.34 -5.27 7.04
C ILE A 106 2.61 -4.74 8.46
N SER A 107 2.19 -3.51 8.76
CA SER A 107 2.35 -2.91 10.08
C SER A 107 1.65 -3.72 11.19
N ILE A 108 0.37 -4.05 10.99
CA ILE A 108 -0.42 -4.82 11.96
C ILE A 108 0.19 -6.21 12.18
N LEU A 109 0.55 -6.92 11.11
CA LEU A 109 1.12 -8.26 11.20
C LEU A 109 2.50 -8.23 11.86
N TYR A 110 3.38 -7.32 11.45
CA TYR A 110 4.73 -7.22 11.98
C TYR A 110 4.72 -6.93 13.49
N TRP A 111 4.06 -5.85 13.91
CA TRP A 111 4.02 -5.45 15.31
C TRP A 111 3.21 -6.42 16.16
N GLY A 112 2.12 -6.98 15.61
CA GLY A 112 1.29 -7.97 16.29
C GLY A 112 2.03 -9.27 16.56
N LEU A 113 2.69 -9.83 15.54
CA LEU A 113 3.48 -11.07 15.71
C LEU A 113 4.67 -10.82 16.62
N ARG A 114 5.39 -9.70 16.47
CA ARG A 114 6.53 -9.36 17.33
C ARG A 114 6.13 -9.19 18.80
N ALA A 115 4.94 -8.66 19.08
CA ALA A 115 4.44 -8.53 20.44
C ALA A 115 4.10 -9.87 21.10
N ILE A 116 3.76 -10.90 20.30
CA ILE A 116 3.50 -12.26 20.78
C ILE A 116 4.83 -13.01 20.95
N ASP A 117 5.60 -13.08 19.86
CA ASP A 117 6.91 -13.74 19.80
C ASP A 117 7.68 -13.21 18.57
N GLU A 118 8.77 -12.49 18.82
CA GLU A 118 9.61 -11.93 17.77
C GLU A 118 10.23 -12.97 16.84
N THR A 119 10.41 -14.22 17.31
CA THR A 119 10.99 -15.30 16.52
C THR A 119 10.07 -15.77 15.40
N LEU A 120 8.80 -15.36 15.40
CA LEU A 120 7.85 -15.63 14.31
C LEU A 120 8.15 -14.83 13.04
N VAL A 121 8.79 -13.66 13.19
CA VAL A 121 8.99 -12.69 12.09
C VAL A 121 10.45 -12.31 11.87
N ILE A 122 11.29 -12.37 12.90
CA ILE A 122 12.73 -12.09 12.80
C ILE A 122 13.48 -13.42 12.92
N PRO A 123 14.18 -13.88 11.87
CA PRO A 123 15.05 -15.05 11.97
C PRO A 123 16.09 -14.86 13.08
N PRO A 124 16.36 -15.88 13.92
CA PRO A 124 17.29 -15.76 15.04
C PRO A 124 18.72 -15.44 14.61
N ASP A 125 19.09 -15.82 13.38
CA ASP A 125 20.41 -15.63 12.81
C ASP A 125 20.60 -14.26 12.12
N LEU A 126 19.54 -13.42 12.08
CA LEU A 126 19.60 -12.09 11.48
C LEU A 126 19.64 -10.99 12.57
N PRO A 127 20.41 -9.92 12.34
CA PRO A 127 20.44 -8.79 13.26
C PRO A 127 19.07 -8.11 13.29
N LYS A 128 18.62 -7.76 14.49
CA LYS A 128 17.41 -6.94 14.66
C LYS A 128 17.67 -5.54 14.08
N PRO A 129 16.76 -4.99 13.25
CA PRO A 129 16.93 -3.65 12.74
C PRO A 129 16.94 -2.63 13.89
N PRO A 130 17.79 -1.58 13.83
CA PRO A 130 17.67 -0.45 14.73
C PRO A 130 16.27 0.15 14.66
N ILE A 131 15.76 0.67 15.78
CA ILE A 131 14.35 1.09 15.91
C ILE A 131 13.87 2.06 14.82
N LEU A 132 14.72 2.96 14.35
CA LEU A 132 14.36 3.91 13.29
C LEU A 132 14.22 3.21 11.93
N ALA A 133 15.13 2.28 11.61
CA ALA A 133 15.01 1.46 10.40
C ALA A 133 13.76 0.59 10.48
N ASP A 134 13.48 0.03 11.66
CA ASP A 134 12.31 -0.79 11.91
C ASP A 134 10.99 -0.02 11.70
N PHE A 135 10.90 1.22 12.19
CA PHE A 135 9.77 2.11 11.85
C PHE A 135 9.72 2.46 10.36
N GLY A 136 10.87 2.68 9.72
CA GLY A 136 10.96 2.91 8.28
C GLY A 136 10.45 1.75 7.44
N PHE A 137 10.61 0.52 7.93
CA PHE A 137 10.10 -0.69 7.29
C PHE A 137 8.62 -0.94 7.60
N HIS A 138 8.21 -0.80 8.87
CA HIS A 138 6.95 -1.39 9.35
C HIS A 138 5.93 -0.39 9.88
N LEU A 139 6.18 0.92 9.83
CA LEU A 139 5.24 1.93 10.34
C LEU A 139 5.08 3.13 9.41
N PHE A 140 6.18 3.79 9.03
CA PHE A 140 6.12 5.03 8.27
C PHE A 140 5.38 4.89 6.93
N PRO A 141 5.56 3.81 6.13
CA PRO A 141 4.78 3.61 4.92
C PRO A 141 3.26 3.61 5.17
N ALA A 142 2.79 2.87 6.19
CA ALA A 142 1.38 2.81 6.54
C ALA A 142 0.82 4.19 6.93
N VAL A 143 1.59 4.96 7.71
CA VAL A 143 1.20 6.30 8.17
C VAL A 143 1.08 7.27 7.00
N VAL A 144 2.12 7.40 6.17
CA VAL A 144 2.13 8.40 5.09
C VAL A 144 1.11 8.08 4.01
N LEU A 145 0.89 6.80 3.68
CA LEU A 145 -0.15 6.38 2.75
C LEU A 145 -1.56 6.56 3.29
N THR A 146 -1.76 6.40 4.61
CA THR A 146 -3.04 6.71 5.24
C THR A 146 -3.35 8.20 5.17
N ILE A 147 -2.37 9.06 5.47
CA ILE A 147 -2.51 10.53 5.32
C ILE A 147 -2.85 10.87 3.87
N ASP A 148 -2.11 10.32 2.92
CA ASP A 148 -2.34 10.54 1.49
C ASP A 148 -3.75 10.09 1.06
N ASN A 149 -4.20 8.91 1.49
CA ASN A 149 -5.54 8.41 1.18
C ASN A 149 -6.65 9.28 1.76
N LEU A 150 -6.50 9.72 3.01
CA LEU A 150 -7.56 10.44 3.71
C LEU A 150 -7.64 11.92 3.33
N PHE A 151 -6.54 12.56 2.96
CA PHE A 151 -6.51 14.01 2.79
C PHE A 151 -6.16 14.49 1.37
N LEU A 152 -5.39 13.71 0.62
CA LEU A 152 -4.86 14.12 -0.69
C LEU A 152 -5.56 13.41 -1.85
N SER A 153 -5.99 12.16 -1.67
CA SER A 153 -6.59 11.36 -2.73
C SER A 153 -8.12 11.57 -2.82
N PRO A 154 -8.75 11.34 -3.99
CA PRO A 154 -10.20 11.20 -4.09
C PRO A 154 -10.68 9.89 -3.42
N PRO A 155 -11.99 9.74 -3.12
CA PRO A 155 -12.53 8.51 -2.51
C PRO A 155 -12.35 7.26 -3.39
N TRP A 156 -12.23 7.46 -4.70
CA TRP A 156 -11.92 6.44 -5.70
C TRP A 156 -11.11 7.08 -6.83
N PRO A 157 -10.20 6.34 -7.50
CA PRO A 157 -9.35 6.92 -8.56
C PRO A 157 -10.13 7.50 -9.74
N THR A 158 -11.33 6.99 -10.01
CA THR A 158 -12.22 7.43 -11.09
C THR A 158 -13.64 7.66 -10.60
N GLN A 159 -14.39 8.49 -11.32
CA GLN A 159 -15.76 8.84 -10.98
C GLN A 159 -16.72 8.46 -12.11
N PRO A 160 -17.94 7.95 -11.79
CA PRO A 160 -18.40 7.58 -10.45
C PRO A 160 -17.65 6.37 -9.87
N ILE A 161 -17.69 6.20 -8.53
CA ILE A 161 -17.13 5.01 -7.87
C ILE A 161 -17.72 3.74 -8.51
N ASN A 162 -16.86 2.77 -8.83
CA ASN A 162 -17.30 1.50 -9.39
C ASN A 162 -18.27 0.79 -8.41
N PRO A 163 -19.50 0.41 -8.82
CA PRO A 163 -20.45 -0.28 -7.95
C PRO A 163 -19.93 -1.60 -7.37
N ARG A 164 -18.94 -2.21 -8.03
CA ARG A 164 -18.25 -3.43 -7.61
C ARG A 164 -16.92 -3.17 -6.89
N ALA A 165 -16.62 -1.92 -6.52
CA ALA A 165 -15.36 -1.51 -5.90
C ALA A 165 -14.95 -2.42 -4.72
N SER A 166 -15.89 -2.71 -3.81
CA SER A 166 -15.61 -3.57 -2.65
C SER A 166 -15.26 -5.00 -3.06
N LEU A 167 -16.01 -5.58 -4.00
CA LEU A 167 -15.73 -6.93 -4.51
C LEU A 167 -14.40 -6.99 -5.25
N VAL A 168 -14.11 -6.00 -6.09
CA VAL A 168 -12.82 -5.89 -6.79
C VAL A 168 -11.68 -5.76 -5.77
N SER A 169 -11.82 -4.95 -4.72
CA SER A 169 -10.82 -4.88 -3.64
C SER A 169 -10.61 -6.22 -2.93
N LEU A 170 -11.68 -6.98 -2.66
CA LEU A 170 -11.58 -8.31 -2.04
C LEU A 170 -10.86 -9.31 -2.94
N LEU A 171 -11.23 -9.36 -4.22
CA LEU A 171 -10.59 -10.25 -5.19
C LEU A 171 -9.12 -9.88 -5.38
N MET A 172 -8.81 -8.60 -5.54
CA MET A 172 -7.43 -8.14 -5.72
C MET A 172 -6.56 -8.42 -4.49
N SER A 173 -7.05 -8.14 -3.28
CA SER A 173 -6.30 -8.46 -2.05
C SER A 173 -6.07 -9.95 -1.89
N THR A 174 -7.07 -10.78 -2.20
CA THR A 174 -6.92 -12.25 -2.19
C THR A 174 -5.89 -12.71 -3.22
N VAL A 175 -5.97 -12.22 -4.46
CA VAL A 175 -5.01 -12.56 -5.52
C VAL A 175 -3.60 -12.15 -5.13
N ILE A 176 -3.41 -10.94 -4.59
CA ILE A 176 -2.10 -10.46 -4.13
C ILE A 176 -1.54 -11.36 -3.02
N ALA A 177 -2.37 -11.74 -2.05
CA ALA A 177 -1.94 -12.63 -0.96
C ALA A 177 -1.44 -13.99 -1.48
N PHE A 178 -2.17 -14.61 -2.42
CA PHE A 178 -1.77 -15.89 -3.01
C PHE A 178 -0.59 -15.77 -3.99
N LEU A 179 -0.48 -14.67 -4.74
CA LEU A 179 0.71 -14.39 -5.56
C LEU A 179 1.95 -14.25 -4.69
N TYR A 180 1.82 -13.57 -3.54
CA TYR A 180 2.91 -13.46 -2.59
C TYR A 180 3.27 -14.81 -1.98
N TRP A 181 2.27 -15.65 -1.62
CA TRP A 181 2.55 -17.00 -1.16
C TRP A 181 3.32 -17.83 -2.19
N PHE A 182 2.89 -17.82 -3.45
CA PHE A 182 3.59 -18.51 -4.53
C PHE A 182 5.04 -18.01 -4.67
N TRP A 183 5.24 -16.69 -4.59
CA TRP A 183 6.57 -16.09 -4.61
C TRP A 183 7.46 -16.55 -3.45
N ILE A 184 6.91 -16.62 -2.23
CA ILE A 184 7.62 -17.12 -1.06
C ILE A 184 8.03 -18.59 -1.25
N GLU A 185 7.13 -19.46 -1.72
CA GLU A 185 7.45 -20.88 -1.94
C GLU A 185 8.53 -21.05 -3.02
N LEU A 186 8.51 -20.21 -4.06
CA LEU A 186 9.58 -20.18 -5.06
C LEU A 186 10.91 -19.77 -4.41
N CYS A 187 10.93 -18.72 -3.59
CA CYS A 187 12.13 -18.31 -2.86
C CYS A 187 12.64 -19.44 -1.94
N TYR A 188 11.74 -20.07 -1.18
CA TYR A 188 12.07 -21.20 -0.31
C TYR A 188 12.68 -22.37 -1.09
N SER A 189 12.12 -22.72 -2.26
CA SER A 189 12.63 -23.81 -3.10
C SER A 189 14.06 -23.57 -3.61
N ARG A 190 14.50 -22.30 -3.64
CA ARG A 190 15.84 -21.90 -4.12
C ARG A 190 16.82 -21.63 -2.98
N ASN A 191 16.32 -21.11 -1.86
CA ASN A 191 17.14 -20.63 -0.73
C ASN A 191 17.22 -21.66 0.41
N GLY A 192 16.23 -22.55 0.55
CA GLY A 192 16.14 -23.51 1.64
C GLY A 192 15.58 -22.94 2.96
N PHE A 193 15.17 -21.67 2.97
CA PHE A 193 14.59 -21.00 4.14
C PHE A 193 13.50 -20.00 3.74
N TYR A 194 12.60 -19.69 4.69
CA TYR A 194 11.53 -18.72 4.51
C TYR A 194 11.98 -17.33 5.00
N PRO A 195 11.48 -16.23 4.40
CA PRO A 195 11.78 -14.87 4.86
C PRO A 195 11.25 -14.61 6.28
N TYR A 196 10.11 -15.21 6.63
CA TYR A 196 9.53 -15.18 7.98
C TYR A 196 9.50 -16.60 8.56
N PRO A 197 10.08 -16.84 9.75
CA PRO A 197 10.14 -18.17 10.35
C PRO A 197 8.78 -18.85 10.56
N ILE A 198 7.71 -18.07 10.81
CA ILE A 198 6.35 -18.61 10.97
C ILE A 198 5.93 -19.54 9.83
N PHE A 199 6.37 -19.30 8.59
CA PHE A 199 6.00 -20.16 7.47
C PHE A 199 6.57 -21.57 7.61
N ALA A 200 7.76 -21.75 8.20
CA ALA A 200 8.32 -23.07 8.47
C ALA A 200 7.51 -23.86 9.51
N LEU A 201 6.80 -23.16 10.42
CA LEU A 201 6.01 -23.76 11.49
C LEU A 201 4.62 -24.20 11.03
N LEU A 202 4.10 -23.60 9.96
CA LEU A 202 2.75 -23.85 9.48
C LEU A 202 2.71 -24.96 8.43
N SER A 203 1.77 -25.88 8.60
CA SER A 203 1.35 -26.82 7.55
C SER A 203 0.67 -26.10 6.38
N THR A 204 0.58 -26.75 5.22
CA THR A 204 -0.07 -26.17 4.03
C THR A 204 -1.51 -25.69 4.29
N PRO A 205 -2.41 -26.45 4.97
CA PRO A 205 -3.74 -25.95 5.30
C PRO A 205 -3.72 -24.69 6.16
N GLN A 206 -2.80 -24.59 7.11
CA GLN A 206 -2.66 -23.39 7.95
C GLN A 206 -2.12 -22.20 7.14
N ARG A 207 -1.22 -22.41 6.18
CA ARG A 207 -0.79 -21.37 5.24
C ARG A 207 -1.95 -20.88 4.37
N ILE A 208 -2.81 -21.78 3.87
CA ILE A 208 -4.02 -21.39 3.13
C ILE A 208 -4.88 -20.44 3.97
N VAL A 209 -5.14 -20.80 5.24
CA VAL A 209 -5.90 -19.96 6.17
C VAL A 209 -5.20 -18.62 6.42
N LEU A 210 -3.87 -18.63 6.61
CA LEU A 210 -3.09 -17.42 6.83
C LEU A 210 -3.18 -16.46 5.63
N PHE A 211 -2.98 -16.93 4.40
CA PHE A 211 -3.00 -16.09 3.21
C PHE A 211 -4.41 -15.64 2.82
N ALA A 212 -5.41 -16.52 2.91
CA ALA A 212 -6.81 -16.14 2.70
C ALA A 212 -7.26 -15.11 3.75
N GLY A 213 -6.92 -15.33 5.02
CA GLY A 213 -7.18 -14.41 6.12
C GLY A 213 -6.49 -13.06 5.91
N SER A 214 -5.23 -13.05 5.47
CA SER A 214 -4.48 -11.82 5.16
C SER A 214 -5.14 -11.02 4.03
N GLY A 215 -5.62 -11.70 2.98
CA GLY A 215 -6.40 -11.07 1.91
C GLY A 215 -7.68 -10.42 2.43
N VAL A 216 -8.44 -11.12 3.29
CA VAL A 216 -9.64 -10.57 3.95
C VAL A 216 -9.30 -9.37 4.83
N ILE A 217 -8.24 -9.43 5.64
CA ILE A 217 -7.80 -8.32 6.50
C ILE A 217 -7.45 -7.10 5.65
N MET A 218 -6.70 -7.28 4.56
CA MET A 218 -6.37 -6.20 3.63
C MET A 218 -7.63 -5.56 3.03
N TRP A 219 -8.62 -6.37 2.65
CA TRP A 219 -9.90 -5.86 2.18
C TRP A 219 -10.67 -5.08 3.25
N VAL A 220 -10.74 -5.60 4.48
CA VAL A 220 -11.36 -4.92 5.62
C VAL A 220 -10.70 -3.57 5.88
N ILE A 221 -9.37 -3.49 5.84
CA ILE A 221 -8.63 -2.23 5.95
C ILE A 221 -9.05 -1.25 4.84
N GLY A 222 -9.18 -1.71 3.60
CA GLY A 222 -9.69 -0.87 2.51
C GLY A 222 -11.12 -0.36 2.75
N VAL A 223 -11.99 -1.18 3.36
CA VAL A 223 -13.34 -0.76 3.78
C VAL A 223 -13.26 0.30 4.89
N VAL A 224 -12.42 0.08 5.90
CA VAL A 224 -12.21 1.01 7.02
C VAL A 224 -11.65 2.34 6.52
N LEU A 225 -10.65 2.34 5.64
CA LEU A 225 -10.10 3.54 5.03
C LEU A 225 -11.17 4.33 4.26
N ARG A 226 -12.02 3.67 3.47
CA ARG A 226 -13.16 4.32 2.79
C ARG A 226 -14.18 4.86 3.79
N GLY A 227 -14.44 4.16 4.88
CA GLY A 227 -15.32 4.64 5.96
C GLY A 227 -14.76 5.89 6.65
N ALA A 228 -13.48 5.87 7.01
CA ALA A 228 -12.76 7.00 7.57
C ALA A 228 -12.74 8.18 6.59
N TYR A 229 -12.47 7.92 5.30
CA TYR A 229 -12.57 8.91 4.25
C TYR A 229 -13.95 9.56 4.24
N ARG A 230 -15.03 8.79 4.25
CA ARG A 230 -16.40 9.33 4.25
C ARG A 230 -16.70 10.17 5.48
N SER A 231 -16.24 9.74 6.65
CA SER A 231 -16.41 10.47 7.91
C SER A 231 -15.69 11.82 7.89
N LEU A 232 -14.46 11.86 7.34
CA LEU A 232 -13.68 13.08 7.26
C LEU A 232 -14.11 13.96 6.08
N ASN A 233 -14.35 13.40 4.91
CA ASN A 233 -14.47 14.16 3.67
C ASN A 233 -15.90 14.32 3.17
N GLY A 234 -16.86 13.62 3.78
CA GLY A 234 -18.24 13.57 3.33
C GLY A 234 -18.50 12.46 2.32
N VAL A 235 -19.71 12.44 1.79
CA VAL A 235 -20.20 11.46 0.80
C VAL A 235 -20.65 12.16 -0.45
N GLU A 236 -20.45 11.52 -1.60
CA GLU A 236 -21.03 11.99 -2.87
C GLU A 236 -22.55 11.91 -2.79
N ASP A 237 -23.22 13.03 -2.99
CA ASP A 237 -24.68 13.06 -3.09
C ASP A 237 -25.09 12.54 -4.47
N MET A 238 -25.42 11.24 -4.52
CA MET A 238 -25.86 10.54 -5.74
C MET A 238 -27.08 11.21 -6.39
N ARG A 239 -27.90 11.97 -5.63
CA ARG A 239 -29.09 12.67 -6.17
C ARG A 239 -28.75 13.93 -6.95
N ALA A 240 -27.58 14.52 -6.73
CA ALA A 240 -27.12 15.70 -7.47
C ALA A 240 -26.51 15.35 -8.84
N VAL A 241 -26.10 14.09 -9.03
CA VAL A 241 -25.53 13.59 -10.29
C VAL A 241 -26.64 13.33 -11.32
N GLU A 242 -27.77 12.73 -10.91
CA GLU A 242 -28.92 12.50 -11.81
C GLU A 242 -29.54 13.80 -12.34
N LYS A 243 -29.60 14.87 -11.53
CA LYS A 243 -30.12 16.18 -11.95
C LYS A 243 -29.24 16.93 -12.96
N LYS A 244 -28.00 16.48 -13.21
CA LYS A 244 -27.11 17.07 -14.22
C LYS A 244 -27.10 16.32 -15.54
N VAL A 245 -27.73 15.14 -15.58
CA VAL A 245 -27.78 14.26 -16.75
C VAL A 245 -29.15 14.31 -17.45
N LEU A 246 -30.19 14.81 -16.76
CA LEU A 246 -31.48 15.24 -17.33
C LEU A 246 -31.43 16.73 -17.71
#